data_AF-F1YGK1-F1
#
_entry.id   AF-F1YGK1-F1
#
_cell.length_a   1.000
_cell.length_b   1.000
_cell.length_c   1.000
_cell.angle_alpha   90.00
_cell.angle_beta   90.00
_cell.angle_gamma   90.00
#
_symmetry.space_group_name_H-M   'P 1'
#
loop_
_entity.id
_entity.type
_entity.pdbx_description
1 polymer ?
#
loop_
_entity_poly.entity_id
_entity_poly.type
_entity_poly.pdbx_seq_one_letter_code
_entity_poly.pdbx_strand_id
1 'polypeptide(L)'
;MTITASDMVTDPAATAGEMPADDEVVLTVDQFPSHLGADVTTEDAITTNVEAAFLTALMWAPKEVAQQVRQIMTGPDRWNPFWSPAHVEIFDAVSSVLDEGGLATPVLVQARLYETGLLARVEQHLLAILSPAQGPLIGGVELPHLAAKVIDQWYRCGYAGLLARMSQIRETVSVEELAGHWESLTGHQQRAEELWLTKRDQLARLHQGIA
;
A
#
# COMPACT_ATOMS: atom_id res chain seq x y z
N MET A 1 -20.90 -39.74 4.85
CA MET A 1 -20.30 -39.43 6.15
C MET A 1 -21.10 -38.28 6.71
N THR A 2 -21.93 -38.56 7.70
CA THR A 2 -23.12 -37.77 8.04
C THR A 2 -23.10 -37.57 9.54
N ILE A 3 -23.02 -36.32 10.02
CA ILE A 3 -23.33 -36.00 11.40
C ILE A 3 -24.84 -35.74 11.43
N THR A 4 -25.55 -36.62 12.14
CA THR A 4 -27.01 -36.67 12.23
C THR A 4 -27.55 -35.61 13.19
N ALA A 5 -28.68 -35.00 12.80
CA ALA A 5 -29.51 -34.14 13.60
C ALA A 5 -30.21 -34.94 14.72
N SER A 6 -29.71 -34.85 15.95
CA SER A 6 -30.44 -35.22 17.17
C SER A 6 -29.68 -34.70 18.38
N ASP A 7 -29.87 -33.42 18.68
CA ASP A 7 -29.87 -32.88 20.06
C ASP A 7 -30.52 -31.48 20.10
N MET A 8 -31.58 -31.29 19.30
CA MET A 8 -32.47 -30.14 19.42
C MET A 8 -33.81 -30.59 19.98
N VAL A 9 -33.95 -30.50 21.30
CA VAL A 9 -35.25 -30.24 21.94
C VAL A 9 -35.09 -29.00 22.81
N THR A 10 -35.85 -27.99 22.39
CA THR A 10 -36.17 -26.66 22.90
C THR A 10 -36.37 -26.51 24.41
N ASP A 11 -35.93 -25.37 24.95
CA ASP A 11 -36.88 -24.32 25.37
C ASP A 11 -36.25 -22.90 25.43
N PRO A 12 -37.06 -21.83 25.27
CA PRO A 12 -36.64 -20.47 24.93
C PRO A 12 -36.53 -19.55 26.15
N ALA A 13 -36.03 -18.33 25.87
CA ALA A 13 -36.00 -17.13 26.70
C ALA A 13 -34.69 -16.88 27.45
N ALA A 14 -33.90 -15.92 26.92
CA ALA A 14 -33.48 -14.76 27.71
C ALA A 14 -32.82 -13.69 26.81
N THR A 15 -33.42 -12.51 26.84
CA THR A 15 -32.81 -11.17 26.70
C THR A 15 -32.07 -10.82 25.40
N ALA A 16 -32.77 -10.03 24.58
CA ALA A 16 -32.15 -9.05 23.69
C ALA A 16 -31.27 -8.09 24.53
N GLY A 17 -29.97 -8.36 24.52
CA GLY A 17 -28.93 -7.44 24.97
C GLY A 17 -28.47 -6.63 23.78
N GLU A 18 -28.75 -5.34 23.82
CA GLU A 18 -28.28 -4.30 22.93
C GLU A 18 -26.75 -4.40 22.76
N MET A 19 -26.28 -4.75 21.56
CA MET A 19 -24.86 -4.75 21.23
C MET A 19 -24.36 -3.31 21.22
N PRO A 20 -23.34 -2.94 22.02
CA PRO A 20 -22.67 -1.66 21.84
C PRO A 20 -21.99 -1.67 20.47
N ALA A 21 -22.07 -0.54 19.76
CA ALA A 21 -21.28 -0.31 18.55
C ALA A 21 -19.81 -0.31 18.95
N ASP A 22 -19.11 -1.41 18.68
CA ASP A 22 -17.67 -1.50 18.88
C ASP A 22 -16.99 -0.52 17.91
N ASP A 23 -16.20 0.38 18.49
CA ASP A 23 -15.29 1.28 17.80
C ASP A 23 -14.53 0.54 16.69
N GLU A 24 -14.63 1.03 15.44
CA GLU A 24 -13.77 0.58 14.35
C GLU A 24 -12.31 0.76 14.77
N VAL A 25 -11.67 -0.34 15.17
CA VAL A 25 -10.22 -0.37 15.40
C VAL A 25 -9.55 -0.08 14.05
N VAL A 26 -9.08 1.16 13.90
CA VAL A 26 -8.29 1.59 12.75
C VAL A 26 -6.98 0.80 12.78
N LEU A 27 -6.86 -0.18 11.88
CA LEU A 27 -5.68 -1.02 11.75
C LEU A 27 -4.52 -0.21 11.17
N THR A 28 -3.42 -0.08 11.91
CA THR A 28 -2.14 0.44 11.41
C THR A 28 -1.22 -0.71 10.99
N VAL A 29 -0.30 -0.42 10.04
CA VAL A 29 0.64 -1.39 9.44
C VAL A 29 1.49 -2.13 10.49
N ASP A 30 1.64 -1.59 11.70
CA ASP A 30 2.43 -2.20 12.77
C ASP A 30 1.73 -3.38 13.47
N GLN A 31 0.45 -3.65 13.17
CA GLN A 31 -0.33 -4.72 13.82
C GLN A 31 -0.30 -6.06 13.08
N PHE A 32 0.52 -6.21 12.04
CA PHE A 32 0.61 -7.44 11.24
C PHE A 32 1.78 -8.34 11.69
N PRO A 33 1.53 -9.57 12.18
CA PRO A 33 2.61 -10.52 12.47
C PRO A 33 3.18 -11.11 11.17
N SER A 34 4.35 -10.62 10.73
CA SER A 34 5.09 -11.06 9.53
C SER A 34 5.73 -12.46 9.66
N HIS A 35 4.96 -13.53 9.90
CA HIS A 35 5.54 -14.85 10.22
C HIS A 35 4.95 -15.99 9.38
N LEU A 36 5.03 -15.91 8.04
CA LEU A 36 4.86 -17.08 7.18
C LEU A 36 5.88 -17.05 6.02
N GLY A 37 7.09 -17.56 6.29
CA GLY A 37 7.89 -18.30 5.30
C GLY A 37 8.67 -17.56 4.21
N ALA A 38 8.60 -16.24 4.09
CA ALA A 38 9.54 -15.47 3.27
C ALA A 38 10.71 -14.96 4.13
N ASP A 39 11.91 -14.86 3.56
CA ASP A 39 12.96 -14.02 4.14
C ASP A 39 12.47 -12.57 4.08
N VAL A 40 11.78 -12.15 5.15
CA VAL A 40 11.13 -10.83 5.29
C VAL A 40 12.12 -9.72 4.96
N THR A 41 13.41 -9.91 5.28
CA THR A 41 14.46 -8.92 4.99
C THR A 41 14.72 -8.73 3.50
N THR A 42 14.59 -9.80 2.70
CA THR A 42 14.73 -9.76 1.25
C THR A 42 13.50 -9.14 0.59
N GLU A 43 12.29 -9.46 1.05
CA GLU A 43 11.05 -8.88 0.51
C GLU A 43 10.93 -7.38 0.82
N ASP A 44 11.27 -6.97 2.05
CA ASP A 44 11.32 -5.55 2.45
C ASP A 44 12.34 -4.77 1.62
N ALA A 45 13.52 -5.34 1.39
CA ALA A 45 14.56 -4.73 0.56
C ALA A 45 14.10 -4.59 -0.91
N ILE A 46 13.43 -5.59 -1.46
CA ILE A 46 12.88 -5.51 -2.83
C ILE A 46 11.82 -4.41 -2.92
N THR A 47 10.87 -4.37 -1.98
CA THR A 47 9.78 -3.39 -1.98
C THR A 47 10.31 -1.97 -1.87
N THR A 48 11.22 -1.73 -0.92
CA THR A 48 11.84 -0.40 -0.74
C THR A 48 12.72 0.03 -1.91
N ASN A 49 13.42 -0.89 -2.58
CA ASN A 49 14.19 -0.59 -3.79
C ASN A 49 13.29 -0.22 -4.98
N VAL A 50 12.13 -0.88 -5.13
CA VAL A 50 11.16 -0.56 -6.18
C VAL A 50 10.56 0.84 -5.97
N GLU A 51 10.25 1.19 -4.72
CA GLU A 51 9.79 2.54 -4.37
C GLU A 51 10.85 3.61 -4.65
N ALA A 52 12.10 3.34 -4.26
CA ALA A 52 13.20 4.25 -4.53
C ALA A 52 13.36 4.49 -6.03
N ALA A 53 13.38 3.41 -6.84
CA ALA A 53 13.43 3.49 -8.29
C ALA A 53 12.26 4.30 -8.89
N PHE A 54 11.05 4.12 -8.38
CA PHE A 54 9.89 4.91 -8.78
C PHE A 54 10.06 6.40 -8.46
N LEU A 55 10.49 6.74 -7.24
CA LEU A 55 10.68 8.13 -6.82
C LEU A 55 11.81 8.81 -7.61
N THR A 56 12.89 8.08 -7.91
CA THR A 56 13.94 8.54 -8.84
C THR A 56 13.35 8.78 -10.22
N ALA A 57 12.61 7.83 -10.81
CA ALA A 57 12.01 8.06 -12.13
C ALA A 57 11.07 9.27 -12.14
N LEU A 58 10.31 9.47 -11.06
CA LEU A 58 9.30 10.52 -10.93
C LEU A 58 9.93 11.92 -10.94
N MET A 59 11.04 12.12 -10.22
CA MET A 59 11.69 13.42 -10.14
C MET A 59 12.46 13.82 -11.41
N TRP A 60 12.71 12.87 -12.32
CA TRP A 60 13.39 13.08 -13.61
C TRP A 60 12.45 12.97 -14.81
N ALA A 61 11.17 12.71 -14.57
CA ALA A 61 10.18 12.60 -15.64
C ALA A 61 9.75 13.97 -16.18
N PRO A 62 9.31 14.02 -17.46
CA PRO A 62 8.58 15.18 -17.98
C PRO A 62 7.37 15.49 -17.09
N LYS A 63 7.09 16.78 -16.90
CA LYS A 63 6.05 17.27 -15.99
C LYS A 63 4.71 16.59 -16.22
N GLU A 64 4.31 16.49 -17.48
CA GLU A 64 3.02 15.98 -17.90
C GLU A 64 2.86 14.49 -17.52
N VAL A 65 3.93 13.70 -17.70
CA VAL A 65 3.95 12.28 -17.34
C VAL A 65 3.97 12.12 -15.82
N ALA A 66 4.79 12.91 -15.12
CA ALA A 66 4.86 12.92 -13.66
C ALA A 66 3.50 13.25 -13.03
N GLN A 67 2.80 14.26 -13.55
CA GLN A 67 1.46 14.65 -13.07
C GLN A 67 0.43 13.56 -13.30
N GLN A 68 0.39 12.96 -14.49
CA GLN A 68 -0.57 11.89 -14.77
C GLN A 68 -0.32 10.65 -13.91
N VAL A 69 0.94 10.23 -13.77
CA VAL A 69 1.29 9.08 -12.91
C VAL A 69 1.02 9.41 -11.44
N ARG A 70 1.36 10.61 -10.96
CA ARG A 70 1.00 11.06 -9.60
C ARG A 70 -0.50 10.97 -9.39
N GLN A 71 -1.33 11.47 -10.31
CA GLN A 71 -2.79 11.40 -10.21
C GLN A 71 -3.30 9.95 -10.09
N ILE A 72 -2.70 9.01 -10.82
CA ILE A 72 -3.03 7.59 -10.70
C ILE A 72 -2.54 7.02 -9.36
N MET A 73 -1.34 7.38 -8.92
CA MET A 73 -0.76 6.95 -7.64
C MET A 73 -1.43 7.59 -6.42
N THR A 74 -2.26 8.62 -6.63
CA THR A 74 -3.14 9.17 -5.60
C THR A 74 -4.50 8.47 -5.71
N GLY A 75 -5.15 8.15 -4.59
CA GLY A 75 -6.45 7.48 -4.57
C GLY A 75 -7.41 8.11 -3.58
N PRO A 76 -8.63 7.55 -3.45
CA PRO A 76 -9.56 7.97 -2.42
C PRO A 76 -8.92 7.83 -1.02
N ASP A 77 -9.45 8.60 -0.06
CA ASP A 77 -8.87 8.75 1.27
C ASP A 77 -8.55 7.39 1.90
N ARG A 78 -7.28 7.24 2.30
CA ARG A 78 -6.64 6.10 3.00
C ARG A 78 -5.91 5.04 2.14
N TRP A 79 -5.82 5.16 0.81
CA TRP A 79 -4.89 4.30 0.04
C TRP A 79 -3.47 4.87 0.01
N ASN A 80 -2.49 4.06 0.42
CA ASN A 80 -1.07 4.36 0.33
C ASN A 80 -0.31 3.13 -0.20
N PRO A 81 0.31 3.20 -1.39
CA PRO A 81 1.02 2.08 -1.98
C PRO A 81 2.46 1.92 -1.48
N PHE A 82 2.95 2.83 -0.62
CA PHE A 82 4.33 2.79 -0.11
C PHE A 82 4.40 2.06 1.23
N TRP A 83 5.40 1.19 1.33
CA TRP A 83 5.85 0.48 2.53
C TRP A 83 6.70 1.39 3.42
N SER A 84 7.59 2.19 2.85
CA SER A 84 8.49 3.07 3.60
C SER A 84 7.83 4.39 3.98
N PRO A 85 7.72 4.74 5.27
CA PRO A 85 7.20 6.05 5.69
C PRO A 85 8.01 7.23 5.14
N ALA A 86 9.34 7.08 5.01
CA ALA A 86 10.19 8.12 4.42
C ALA A 86 9.86 8.33 2.93
N HIS A 87 9.53 7.26 2.21
CA HIS A 87 9.14 7.36 0.80
C HIS A 87 7.77 8.01 0.62
N VAL A 88 6.85 7.80 1.57
CA VAL A 88 5.56 8.53 1.63
C VAL A 88 5.81 10.03 1.75
N GLU A 89 6.62 10.45 2.73
CA GLU A 89 6.92 11.87 2.96
C GLU A 89 7.60 12.52 1.74
N ILE A 90 8.49 11.78 1.06
CA ILE A 90 9.12 12.24 -0.19
C ILE A 90 8.09 12.32 -1.33
N PHE A 91 7.20 11.34 -1.48
CA PHE A 91 6.15 11.35 -2.49
C PHE A 91 5.14 12.49 -2.27
N ASP A 92 4.80 12.79 -1.03
CA ASP A 92 3.93 13.91 -0.66
C ASP A 92 4.58 15.25 -1.00
N ALA A 93 5.88 15.40 -0.75
CA ALA A 93 6.64 16.59 -1.16
C ALA A 93 6.69 16.73 -2.69
N VAL A 94 6.92 15.65 -3.43
CA VAL A 94 6.84 15.63 -4.90
C VAL A 94 5.46 16.06 -5.38
N SER A 95 4.40 15.48 -4.78
CA SER A 95 3.01 15.80 -5.11
C SER A 95 2.71 17.27 -4.88
N SER A 96 3.13 17.83 -3.75
CA SER A 96 2.96 19.25 -3.44
C SER A 96 3.65 20.16 -4.48
N VAL A 97 4.86 19.81 -4.93
CA VAL A 97 5.55 20.59 -5.97
C VAL A 97 4.80 20.52 -7.32
N LEU A 98 4.27 19.36 -7.67
CA LEU A 98 3.50 19.18 -8.91
C LEU A 98 2.15 19.90 -8.88
N ASP A 99 1.49 19.94 -7.72
CA ASP A 99 0.21 20.61 -7.51
C ASP A 99 0.33 22.13 -7.66
N GLU A 100 1.47 22.69 -7.27
CA GLU A 100 1.81 24.11 -7.50
C GLU A 100 2.21 24.42 -8.95
N GLY A 101 2.21 23.40 -9.82
CA GLY A 101 2.60 23.53 -11.22
C GLY A 101 4.11 23.59 -11.43
N GLY A 102 4.92 23.24 -10.44
CA GLY A 102 6.36 23.10 -10.56
C GLY A 102 6.79 21.86 -11.36
N LEU A 103 8.10 21.75 -11.61
CA LEU A 103 8.75 20.51 -12.01
C LEU A 103 9.20 19.80 -10.74
N ALA A 104 8.92 18.50 -10.59
CA ALA A 104 9.30 17.73 -9.41
C ALA A 104 10.82 17.41 -9.34
N THR A 105 11.67 18.37 -9.66
CA THR A 105 13.12 18.14 -9.66
C THR A 105 13.62 17.90 -8.23
N PRO A 106 14.74 17.16 -8.07
CA PRO A 106 15.32 16.89 -6.75
C PRO A 106 15.52 18.14 -5.88
N VAL A 107 15.95 19.24 -6.50
CA VAL A 107 16.20 20.51 -5.81
C VAL A 107 14.90 21.12 -5.28
N LEU A 108 13.82 21.11 -6.07
CA LEU A 108 12.53 21.67 -5.65
C LEU A 108 11.87 20.80 -4.59
N VAL A 109 12.00 19.47 -4.69
CA VAL A 109 11.53 18.53 -3.66
C VAL A 109 12.31 18.72 -2.36
N GLN A 110 13.63 18.85 -2.41
CA GLN A 110 14.45 19.12 -1.23
C GLN A 110 14.09 20.46 -0.58
N ALA A 111 13.88 21.51 -1.37
CA ALA A 111 13.42 22.81 -0.86
C ALA A 111 12.05 22.68 -0.17
N ARG A 112 11.11 21.95 -0.76
CA ARG A 112 9.80 21.70 -0.16
C ARG A 112 9.91 20.93 1.16
N LEU A 113 10.75 19.90 1.22
CA LEU A 113 11.00 19.15 2.46
C LEU A 113 11.67 20.01 3.54
N TYR A 114 12.52 20.97 3.14
CA TYR A 114 13.11 21.92 4.07
C TYR A 114 12.07 22.90 4.64
N GLU A 115 11.23 23.47 3.77
CA GLU A 115 10.16 24.40 4.13
C GLU A 115 9.13 23.77 5.08
N THR A 116 8.82 22.49 4.91
CA THR A 116 7.89 21.74 5.78
C THR A 116 8.55 21.16 7.03
N GLY A 117 9.86 21.34 7.20
CA GLY A 117 10.61 20.82 8.35
C GLY A 117 10.82 19.30 8.36
N LEU A 118 10.53 18.61 7.24
CA LEU A 118 10.65 17.15 7.11
C LEU A 118 12.02 16.69 6.61
N LEU A 119 12.84 17.59 6.03
CA LEU A 119 14.10 17.23 5.39
C LEU A 119 15.00 16.38 6.29
N ALA A 120 15.23 16.79 7.54
CA ALA A 120 16.12 16.07 8.46
C ALA A 120 15.67 14.62 8.75
N ARG A 121 14.38 14.29 8.57
CA ARG A 121 13.84 12.95 8.80
C ARG A 121 14.06 12.03 7.60
N VAL A 122 14.07 12.58 6.38
CA VAL A 122 14.14 11.81 5.13
C VAL A 122 15.43 12.02 4.35
N GLU A 123 16.35 12.86 4.82
CA GLU A 123 17.55 13.29 4.09
C GLU A 123 18.37 12.10 3.57
N GLN A 124 18.61 11.09 4.41
CA GLN A 124 19.35 9.90 4.01
C GLN A 124 18.64 9.11 2.90
N HIS A 125 17.32 8.99 2.98
CA HIS A 125 16.50 8.31 1.96
C HIS A 125 16.50 9.11 0.66
N LEU A 126 16.33 10.43 0.75
CA LEU A 126 16.39 11.32 -0.40
C LEU A 126 17.75 11.18 -1.10
N LEU A 127 18.86 11.29 -0.37
CA LEU A 127 20.20 11.12 -0.95
C LEU A 127 20.41 9.74 -1.58
N ALA A 128 19.86 8.67 -0.98
CA ALA A 128 19.92 7.32 -1.56
C ALA A 128 19.16 7.22 -2.89
N ILE A 129 17.93 7.75 -2.95
CA ILE A 129 17.09 7.81 -4.17
C ILE A 129 17.77 8.61 -5.28
N LEU A 130 18.42 9.72 -4.92
CA LEU A 130 19.07 10.60 -5.88
C LEU A 130 20.44 10.08 -6.35
N SER A 131 20.99 9.06 -5.68
CA SER A 131 22.34 8.59 -5.93
C SER A 131 22.41 7.63 -7.12
N PRO A 132 23.33 7.85 -8.08
CA PRO A 132 23.61 6.88 -9.15
C PRO A 132 24.36 5.64 -8.65
N ALA A 133 24.70 5.55 -7.35
CA ALA A 133 25.45 4.43 -6.79
C ALA A 133 24.67 3.09 -6.83
N GLN A 134 23.35 3.13 -7.00
CA GLN A 134 22.49 1.94 -7.00
C GLN A 134 22.18 1.39 -8.40
N GLY A 135 22.72 1.98 -9.47
CA GLY A 135 22.52 1.53 -10.84
C GLY A 135 22.45 2.67 -11.86
N PRO A 136 22.15 2.36 -13.13
CA PRO A 136 21.92 3.40 -14.13
C PRO A 136 20.78 4.32 -13.69
N LEU A 137 20.94 5.62 -13.91
CA LEU A 137 19.89 6.61 -13.66
C LEU A 137 18.64 6.24 -14.45
N ILE A 138 17.59 5.93 -13.71
CA ILE A 138 16.29 5.57 -14.27
C ILE A 138 15.66 6.85 -14.83
N GLY A 139 15.45 6.87 -16.15
CA GLY A 139 14.78 7.97 -16.82
C GLY A 139 13.26 7.93 -16.62
N GLY A 140 12.59 9.06 -16.90
CA GLY A 140 11.14 9.18 -16.76
C GLY A 140 10.30 8.31 -17.71
N VAL A 141 10.90 7.68 -18.73
CA VAL A 141 10.21 6.80 -19.69
C VAL A 141 9.66 5.55 -18.99
N GLU A 142 10.36 5.06 -17.98
CA GLU A 142 9.98 3.87 -17.22
C GLU A 142 8.99 4.18 -16.08
N LEU A 143 8.63 5.45 -15.88
CA LEU A 143 7.82 5.87 -14.74
C LEU A 143 6.47 5.11 -14.62
N PRO A 144 5.68 4.91 -15.69
CA PRO A 144 4.43 4.16 -15.59
C PRO A 144 4.65 2.68 -15.24
N HIS A 145 5.75 2.10 -15.75
CA HIS A 145 6.13 0.72 -15.43
C HIS A 145 6.50 0.56 -13.97
N LEU A 146 7.31 1.48 -13.44
CA LEU A 146 7.74 1.46 -12.04
C LEU A 146 6.59 1.75 -11.08
N ALA A 147 5.68 2.65 -11.44
CA ALA A 147 4.44 2.85 -10.69
C ALA A 147 3.65 1.54 -10.57
N ALA A 148 3.52 0.78 -11.66
CA ALA A 148 2.82 -0.50 -11.63
C ALA A 148 3.53 -1.52 -10.73
N LYS A 149 4.88 -1.50 -10.68
CA LYS A 149 5.66 -2.35 -9.79
C LYS A 149 5.46 -2.01 -8.31
N VAL A 150 5.38 -0.72 -7.94
CA VAL A 150 5.05 -0.32 -6.56
C VAL A 150 3.68 -0.87 -6.17
N ILE A 151 2.68 -0.72 -7.05
CA ILE A 151 1.31 -1.22 -6.81
C ILE A 151 1.27 -2.76 -6.71
N ASP A 152 2.05 -3.46 -7.53
CA ASP A 152 2.17 -4.93 -7.46
C ASP A 152 2.76 -5.37 -6.11
N GLN A 153 3.78 -4.67 -5.60
CA GLN A 153 4.38 -4.99 -4.30
C GLN A 153 3.42 -4.68 -3.16
N TRP A 154 2.73 -3.54 -3.20
CA TRP A 154 1.68 -3.23 -2.23
C TRP A 154 0.63 -4.35 -2.14
N TYR A 155 0.14 -4.83 -3.28
CA TYR A 155 -0.87 -5.90 -3.31
C TYR A 155 -0.30 -7.23 -2.76
N ARG A 156 0.93 -7.56 -3.13
CA ARG A 156 1.62 -8.76 -2.63
C ARG A 156 1.85 -8.72 -1.12
N CYS A 157 2.35 -7.61 -0.58
CA CYS A 157 2.54 -7.41 0.86
C CYS A 157 1.19 -7.45 1.60
N GLY A 158 0.14 -6.86 1.03
CA GLY A 158 -1.22 -6.95 1.56
C GLY A 158 -1.74 -8.39 1.64
N TYR A 159 -1.46 -9.21 0.63
CA TYR A 159 -1.84 -10.62 0.61
C TYR A 159 -1.08 -11.44 1.67
N ALA A 160 0.20 -11.16 1.88
CA ALA A 160 0.96 -11.77 2.97
C ALA A 160 0.37 -11.41 4.35
N GLY A 161 0.01 -10.13 4.56
CA GLY A 161 -0.65 -9.67 5.78
C GLY A 161 -2.03 -10.33 6.00
N LEU A 162 -2.80 -10.53 4.94
CA LEU A 162 -4.07 -11.24 4.97
C LEU A 162 -3.89 -12.68 5.48
N LEU A 163 -2.93 -13.43 4.92
CA LEU A 163 -2.65 -14.81 5.32
C LEU A 163 -2.19 -14.91 6.77
N ALA A 164 -1.32 -14.00 7.20
CA ALA A 164 -0.89 -13.91 8.60
C ALA A 164 -2.08 -13.67 9.55
N ARG A 165 -2.97 -12.74 9.18
CA ARG A 165 -4.16 -12.43 9.99
C ARG A 165 -5.16 -13.59 10.05
N MET A 166 -5.35 -14.29 8.93
CA MET A 166 -6.16 -15.52 8.90
C MET A 166 -5.60 -16.60 9.82
N SER A 167 -4.27 -16.79 9.82
CA SER A 167 -3.61 -17.74 10.73
C SER A 167 -3.81 -17.36 12.19
N GLN A 168 -3.70 -16.07 12.52
CA GLN A 168 -3.90 -15.56 13.87
C GLN A 168 -5.35 -15.75 14.33
N ILE A 169 -6.34 -15.34 13.53
CA ILE A 169 -7.77 -15.44 13.88
C ILE A 169 -8.18 -16.89 14.13
N ARG A 170 -7.68 -17.83 13.32
CA ARG A 170 -7.89 -19.27 13.52
C ARG A 170 -7.47 -19.73 14.92
N GLU A 171 -6.43 -19.13 15.49
CA GLU A 171 -5.86 -19.52 16.78
C GLU A 171 -6.50 -18.79 17.97
N THR A 172 -7.03 -17.59 17.76
CA THR A 172 -7.44 -16.70 18.86
C THR A 172 -8.95 -16.54 19.03
N VAL A 173 -9.75 -16.96 18.05
CA VAL A 173 -11.20 -16.69 17.99
C VAL A 173 -12.03 -17.97 18.10
N SER A 174 -13.24 -17.86 18.65
CA SER A 174 -14.19 -18.96 18.75
C SER A 174 -14.66 -19.46 17.38
N VAL A 175 -15.07 -20.74 17.28
CA VAL A 175 -15.46 -21.36 16.00
C VAL A 175 -16.68 -20.66 15.39
N GLU A 176 -17.59 -20.18 16.23
CA GLU A 176 -18.82 -19.49 15.87
C GLU A 176 -18.54 -18.14 15.17
N GLU A 177 -17.47 -17.45 15.56
CA GLU A 177 -17.08 -16.14 15.03
C GLU A 177 -16.18 -16.24 13.79
N LEU A 178 -15.54 -17.40 13.55
CA LEU A 178 -14.59 -17.60 12.44
C LEU A 178 -15.18 -17.25 11.07
N ALA A 179 -16.44 -17.61 10.83
CA ALA A 179 -17.09 -17.36 9.54
C ALA A 179 -17.23 -15.86 9.24
N GLY A 180 -17.63 -15.06 10.23
CA GLY A 180 -17.78 -13.61 10.07
C GLY A 180 -16.43 -12.91 9.86
N HIS A 181 -15.39 -13.35 10.57
CA HIS A 181 -14.04 -12.83 10.34
C HIS A 181 -13.50 -13.20 8.95
N TRP A 182 -13.78 -14.41 8.47
CA TRP A 182 -13.38 -14.85 7.13
C TRP A 182 -14.07 -14.02 6.04
N GLU A 183 -15.38 -13.79 6.18
CA GLU A 183 -16.16 -12.96 5.26
C GLU A 183 -15.60 -11.52 5.21
N SER A 184 -15.36 -10.92 6.37
CA SER A 184 -14.78 -9.57 6.46
C SER A 184 -13.42 -9.48 5.75
N LEU A 185 -12.49 -10.39 6.06
CA LEU A 185 -11.16 -10.42 5.44
C LEU A 185 -11.23 -10.63 3.93
N THR A 186 -12.12 -11.50 3.46
CA THR A 186 -12.34 -11.70 2.02
C THR A 186 -12.89 -10.44 1.35
N GLY A 187 -13.81 -9.72 2.01
CA GLY A 187 -14.32 -8.44 1.53
C GLY A 187 -13.25 -7.33 1.49
N HIS A 188 -12.26 -7.35 2.38
CA HIS A 188 -11.08 -6.49 2.29
C HIS A 188 -10.17 -6.86 1.11
N GLN A 189 -9.94 -8.16 0.90
CA GLN A 189 -9.14 -8.66 -0.22
C GLN A 189 -9.74 -8.28 -1.58
N GLN A 190 -11.05 -8.48 -1.76
CA GLN A 190 -11.74 -8.14 -3.02
C GLN A 190 -11.63 -6.65 -3.36
N ARG A 191 -11.84 -5.77 -2.37
CA ARG A 191 -11.67 -4.31 -2.56
C ARG A 191 -10.22 -3.94 -2.92
N ALA A 192 -9.24 -4.61 -2.32
CA ALA A 192 -7.83 -4.40 -2.65
C ALA A 192 -7.50 -4.88 -4.07
N GLU A 193 -8.07 -6.00 -4.51
CA GLU A 193 -7.91 -6.55 -5.86
C GLU A 193 -8.54 -5.64 -6.92
N GLU A 194 -9.76 -5.14 -6.69
CA GLU A 194 -10.42 -4.17 -7.56
C GLU A 194 -9.58 -2.90 -7.72
N LEU A 195 -9.02 -2.39 -6.62
CA LEU A 195 -8.13 -1.22 -6.65
C LEU A 195 -6.85 -1.52 -7.44
N TRP A 196 -6.21 -2.65 -7.18
CA TRP A 196 -5.01 -3.09 -7.89
C TRP A 196 -5.24 -3.17 -9.40
N LEU A 197 -6.31 -3.86 -9.84
CA LEU A 197 -6.69 -3.97 -11.25
C LEU A 197 -6.96 -2.59 -11.87
N THR A 198 -7.75 -1.76 -11.20
CA THR A 198 -8.10 -0.42 -11.68
C THR A 198 -6.86 0.43 -11.92
N LYS A 199 -5.93 0.45 -10.97
CA LYS A 199 -4.71 1.26 -11.08
C LYS A 199 -3.75 0.71 -12.13
N ARG A 200 -3.61 -0.61 -12.23
CA ARG A 200 -2.83 -1.26 -13.31
C ARG A 200 -3.36 -0.91 -14.68
N ASP A 201 -4.68 -0.95 -14.88
CA ASP A 201 -5.31 -0.59 -16.15
C ASP A 201 -5.09 0.89 -16.51
N GLN A 202 -5.18 1.79 -15.52
CA GLN A 202 -4.89 3.21 -15.71
C GLN A 202 -3.44 3.43 -16.18
N LEU A 203 -2.46 2.77 -15.54
CA LEU A 203 -1.05 2.87 -15.91
C LEU A 203 -0.75 2.24 -17.28
N ALA A 204 -1.39 1.12 -17.60
CA ALA A 204 -1.21 0.46 -18.90
C ALA A 204 -1.70 1.33 -20.07
N ARG A 205 -2.85 2.00 -19.92
CA ARG A 205 -3.37 2.95 -20.92
C ARG A 205 -2.44 4.14 -21.12
N LEU A 206 -1.87 4.65 -20.03
CA LEU A 206 -0.92 5.76 -20.07
C LEU A 206 0.37 5.38 -20.80
N HIS A 207 0.90 4.17 -20.56
CA HIS A 207 2.08 3.68 -21.26
C HIS A 207 1.85 3.55 -22.79
N GLN A 208 0.66 3.12 -23.21
CA GLN A 208 0.30 3.01 -24.62
C GLN A 208 0.13 4.37 -25.33
N GLY A 209 -0.18 5.44 -24.58
CA GLY A 209 -0.33 6.80 -25.11
C GLY A 209 0.96 7.61 -25.21
N ILE A 210 2.07 7.12 -24.62
CA ILE A 210 3.39 7.78 -24.61
C ILE A 210 4.30 7.24 -25.72
N ALA A 211 3.97 6.09 -26.30
CA ALA A 211 4.73 5.41 -27.36
C ALA A 211 4.56 6.04 -28.75
#